data_AF-D6PKN7-F1
#
_entry.id   AF-D6PKN7-F1
#
_cell.length_a   1.000
_cell.length_b   1.000
_cell.length_c   1.000
_cell.angle_alpha   90.00
_cell.angle_beta   90.00
_cell.angle_gamma   90.00
#
_symmetry.space_group_name_H-M   'P 1'
#
loop_
_entity.id
_entity.type
_entity.pdbx_description
1 polymer ?
#
loop_
_entity_poly.entity_id
_entity_poly.type
_entity_poly.pdbx_seq_one_letter_code
_entity_poly.pdbx_strand_id
1 'polypeptide(L)'
;MKTKKLSVLNTFKEKVNGVLIAKVEVQNTSAKPTVFKYKFDWVNEDGSVMTGSSVWKTATINGKQSVTYKSADPRGTAVDFRILFKGV
;
A
#
# COMPACT_ATOMS: atom_id res chain seq x y z
N MET A 1 11.74 8.25 -8.71
CA MET A 1 12.35 6.90 -8.87
C MET A 1 11.31 5.83 -8.56
N LYS A 2 10.77 5.13 -9.57
CA LYS A 2 9.99 3.90 -9.34
C LYS A 2 10.95 2.84 -8.79
N THR A 3 10.60 2.16 -7.70
CA THR A 3 11.33 0.99 -7.20
C THR A 3 11.22 -0.13 -8.23
N LYS A 4 12.07 -0.12 -9.27
CA LYS A 4 12.08 -1.11 -10.38
C LYS A 4 12.12 -2.59 -9.92
N LYS A 5 12.46 -2.82 -8.65
CA LYS A 5 12.60 -4.13 -8.01
C LYS A 5 11.33 -4.61 -7.28
N LEU A 6 10.29 -3.80 -7.22
CA LEU A 6 9.03 -4.16 -6.58
C LEU A 6 7.92 -4.24 -7.64
N SER A 7 7.18 -5.34 -7.64
CA SER A 7 6.00 -5.53 -8.47
C SER A 7 4.77 -5.70 -7.59
N VAL A 8 3.68 -5.02 -7.94
CA VAL A 8 2.38 -5.30 -7.33
C VAL A 8 1.77 -6.48 -8.07
N LEU A 9 1.49 -7.57 -7.34
CA LEU A 9 0.87 -8.76 -7.92
C LEU A 9 -0.64 -8.66 -7.85
N ASN A 10 -1.18 -8.36 -6.67
CA ASN A 10 -2.60 -8.31 -6.40
C ASN A 10 -2.97 -7.07 -5.60
N THR A 11 -4.14 -6.52 -5.88
CA THR A 11 -4.74 -5.40 -5.14
C THR A 11 -6.18 -5.77 -4.84
N PHE A 12 -6.55 -5.71 -3.56
CA PHE A 12 -7.88 -6.05 -3.10
C PHE A 12 -8.39 -4.99 -2.12
N LYS A 13 -9.69 -4.69 -2.22
CA LYS A 13 -10.42 -3.92 -1.21
C LYS A 13 -11.72 -4.60 -0.85
N GLU A 14 -12.07 -4.51 0.43
CA GLU A 14 -13.33 -5.00 0.97
C GLU A 14 -13.87 -4.02 2.00
N LYS A 15 -15.20 -3.94 2.13
CA LYS A 15 -15.84 -3.24 3.26
C LYS A 15 -16.14 -4.27 4.35
N VAL A 16 -15.62 -4.05 5.55
CA VAL A 16 -15.88 -4.87 6.74
C VAL A 16 -16.42 -3.95 7.82
N ASN A 17 -17.66 -4.18 8.25
CA ASN A 17 -18.35 -3.34 9.26
C ASN A 17 -18.30 -1.84 8.94
N GLY A 18 -18.54 -1.48 7.68
CA GLY A 18 -18.53 -0.08 7.21
C GLY A 18 -17.14 0.50 6.95
N VAL A 19 -16.06 -0.18 7.35
CA VAL A 19 -14.67 0.29 7.14
C VAL A 19 -14.08 -0.32 5.88
N LEU A 20 -13.47 0.50 5.03
CA LEU A 20 -12.75 0.03 3.86
C LEU A 20 -11.38 -0.55 4.28
N ILE A 21 -11.12 -1.78 3.87
CA ILE A 21 -9.87 -2.50 4.12
C ILE A 21 -9.15 -2.68 2.79
N ALA A 22 -7.90 -2.25 2.73
CA ALA A 22 -7.03 -2.41 1.58
C ALA A 22 -5.99 -3.50 1.83
N LYS A 23 -5.75 -4.36 0.84
CA LYS A 23 -4.68 -5.37 0.82
C LYS A 23 -3.93 -5.28 -0.50
N VAL A 24 -2.60 -5.23 -0.44
CA VAL A 24 -1.74 -5.19 -1.63
C VAL A 24 -0.64 -6.22 -1.48
N GLU A 25 -0.57 -7.16 -2.41
CA GLU A 25 0.53 -8.11 -2.50
C GLU A 25 1.66 -7.52 -3.35
N VAL A 26 2.85 -7.49 -2.77
CA VAL A 26 4.05 -6.91 -3.37
C VAL A 26 5.14 -7.98 -3.42
N GLN A 27 5.71 -8.18 -4.59
CA GLN A 27 6.84 -9.07 -4.80
C GLN A 27 8.13 -8.28 -5.00
N ASN A 28 9.19 -8.73 -4.36
CA ASN A 28 10.55 -8.31 -4.70
C ASN A 28 11.07 -9.12 -5.88
N THR A 29 11.21 -8.48 -7.04
CA THR A 29 11.70 -9.13 -8.27
C THR A 29 13.23 -9.28 -8.27
N SER A 30 13.94 -8.60 -7.36
CA SER A 30 15.38 -8.75 -7.14
C SER A 30 15.73 -10.07 -6.44
N ALA A 31 16.93 -10.60 -6.69
CA ALA A 31 17.49 -11.70 -5.92
C ALA A 31 18.00 -11.28 -4.52
N LYS A 32 18.23 -9.98 -4.30
CA LYS A 32 18.68 -9.40 -3.03
C LYS A 32 17.51 -8.78 -2.25
N PRO A 33 17.60 -8.67 -0.91
CA PRO A 33 16.65 -7.88 -0.12
C PRO A 33 16.51 -6.45 -0.65
N THR A 34 15.29 -5.93 -0.64
CA THR A 34 14.98 -4.55 -1.07
C THR A 34 14.35 -3.81 0.09
N VAL A 35 14.97 -2.70 0.49
CA VAL A 35 14.45 -1.73 1.48
C VAL A 35 13.71 -0.62 0.75
N PHE A 36 12.53 -0.25 1.24
CA PHE A 36 11.71 0.80 0.67
C PHE A 36 10.79 1.41 1.73
N LYS A 37 10.15 2.53 1.39
CA LYS A 37 9.04 3.10 2.14
C LYS A 37 7.74 2.92 1.37
N TYR A 38 6.65 2.70 2.08
CA TYR A 38 5.31 2.65 1.50
C TYR A 38 4.31 3.42 2.35
N LYS A 39 3.21 3.85 1.74
CA LYS A 39 2.05 4.39 2.45
C LYS A 39 0.76 4.10 1.70
N PHE A 40 -0.34 4.08 2.44
CA PHE A 40 -1.69 4.07 1.90
C PHE A 40 -2.25 5.48 1.99
N ASP A 41 -2.75 5.98 0.87
CA ASP A 41 -3.53 7.21 0.78
C ASP A 41 -4.99 6.80 0.56
N TRP A 42 -5.88 7.22 1.45
CA TRP A 42 -7.32 6.96 1.32
C TRP A 42 -7.97 8.00 0.42
N VAL A 43 -8.92 7.58 -0.39
CA VAL A 43 -9.58 8.42 -1.39
C VAL A 43 -11.04 8.61 -1.00
N ASN A 44 -11.45 9.88 -0.91
CA ASN A 44 -12.82 10.28 -0.64
C ASN A 44 -13.69 10.13 -1.90
N GLU A 45 -15.01 10.23 -1.74
CA GLU A 45 -15.97 10.12 -2.84
C GLU A 45 -15.75 11.17 -3.95
N ASP A 46 -15.27 12.36 -3.59
CA ASP A 46 -14.90 13.43 -4.53
C ASP A 46 -13.56 13.21 -5.26
N GLY A 47 -12.88 12.08 -5.01
CA GLY A 47 -11.59 11.72 -5.59
C GLY A 47 -10.37 12.36 -4.90
N SER A 48 -10.59 13.20 -3.88
CA SER A 48 -9.51 13.79 -3.09
C SER A 48 -8.83 12.76 -2.17
N VAL A 49 -7.58 13.03 -1.80
CA VAL A 49 -6.86 12.21 -0.80
C VAL A 49 -7.21 12.71 0.60
N MET A 50 -7.58 11.79 1.48
CA MET A 50 -7.91 12.08 2.87
C MET A 50 -6.68 12.61 3.64
N THR A 51 -6.75 13.88 4.03
CA THR A 51 -5.69 14.56 4.80
C THR A 51 -5.44 13.89 6.15
N GLY A 52 -4.16 13.68 6.48
CA GLY A 52 -3.73 13.15 7.78
C GLY A 52 -3.83 11.63 7.92
N SER A 53 -4.30 10.90 6.90
CA SER A 53 -4.44 9.45 6.93
C SER A 53 -3.19 8.68 6.45
N SER A 54 -2.20 9.42 5.94
CA SER A 54 -1.09 8.92 5.13
C SER A 54 0.23 8.93 5.89
N VAL A 55 0.68 7.78 6.40
CA VAL A 55 1.96 7.64 7.10
C VAL A 55 2.91 6.74 6.33
N TRP A 56 4.12 7.25 6.04
CA TRP A 56 5.20 6.45 5.44
C TRP A 56 5.73 5.41 6.42
N LYS A 57 5.71 4.14 6.01
CA LYS A 57 6.26 3.01 6.74
C LYS A 57 7.48 2.48 6.00
N THR A 58 8.56 2.19 6.71
CA THR A 58 9.73 1.50 6.14
C THR A 58 9.48 -0.01 6.15
N ALA A 59 9.88 -0.70 5.08
CA ALA A 59 9.79 -2.14 4.95
C ALA A 59 10.99 -2.72 4.22
N THR A 60 11.19 -4.02 4.44
CA THR A 60 12.14 -4.84 3.69
C THR A 60 11.39 -6.08 3.20
N ILE A 61 11.60 -6.45 1.93
CA ILE A 61 11.19 -7.75 1.38
C ILE A 61 12.44 -8.48 0.94
N ASN A 62 12.61 -9.74 1.35
CA ASN A 62 13.75 -10.55 0.92
C ASN A 62 13.72 -10.83 -0.59
N GLY A 63 14.83 -11.30 -1.15
CA GLY A 63 14.90 -11.61 -2.58
C GLY A 63 13.82 -12.60 -3.00
N LYS A 64 13.15 -12.34 -4.13
CA LYS A 64 12.10 -13.18 -4.73
C LYS A 64 10.84 -13.42 -3.85
N GLN A 65 10.79 -12.87 -2.64
CA GLN A 65 9.66 -13.02 -1.73
C GLN A 65 8.46 -12.13 -2.14
N SER A 66 7.25 -12.61 -1.86
CA SER A 66 6.01 -11.82 -1.87
C SER A 66 5.52 -11.57 -0.45
N VAL A 67 4.99 -10.37 -0.19
CA VAL A 67 4.42 -9.95 1.10
C VAL A 67 3.12 -9.18 0.85
N THR A 68 2.11 -9.41 1.69
CA THR A 68 0.86 -8.64 1.67
C THR A 68 0.91 -7.52 2.71
N TYR A 69 0.71 -6.28 2.26
CA TYR A 69 0.48 -5.13 3.13
C TYR A 69 -1.01 -4.84 3.27
N LYS A 70 -1.44 -4.59 4.50
CA LYS A 70 -2.84 -4.30 4.84
C LYS A 70 -2.95 -2.93 5.52
N SER A 71 -4.03 -2.20 5.22
CA SER A 71 -4.42 -1.00 5.94
C SER A 71 -5.95 -0.90 6.04
N ALA A 72 -6.44 -0.22 7.07
CA ALA A 72 -7.86 0.08 7.26
C ALA A 72 -8.06 1.60 7.14
N ASP A 73 -9.16 2.01 6.51
CA ASP A 73 -9.57 3.41 6.44
C ASP A 73 -9.81 3.94 7.85
N PRO A 74 -9.07 4.97 8.30
CA PRO A 74 -9.17 5.47 9.66
C PRO A 74 -10.50 6.20 9.95
N ARG A 75 -11.25 6.64 8.93
CA ARG A 75 -12.49 7.43 9.13
C ARG A 75 -13.76 6.72 8.68
N GLY A 76 -13.65 5.61 7.95
CA GLY A 76 -14.79 4.84 7.44
C GLY A 76 -15.55 5.51 6.29
N THR A 77 -15.01 6.57 5.69
CA THR A 77 -15.64 7.35 4.62
C THR A 77 -14.92 7.19 3.27
N ALA A 78 -13.81 6.47 3.21
CA ALA A 78 -13.07 6.26 1.98
C ALA A 78 -13.83 5.31 1.03
N VAL A 79 -13.79 5.64 -0.26
CA VAL A 79 -14.35 4.80 -1.34
C VAL A 79 -13.26 4.04 -2.09
N ASP A 80 -12.01 4.53 -1.98
CA ASP A 80 -10.86 3.89 -2.59
C ASP A 80 -9.57 4.15 -1.82
N PHE A 81 -8.48 3.57 -2.32
CA PHE A 81 -7.15 3.81 -1.82
C PHE A 81 -6.12 3.88 -2.95
N ARG A 82 -4.98 4.49 -2.64
CA ARG A 82 -3.76 4.44 -3.46
C ARG A 82 -2.63 3.93 -2.58
N ILE A 83 -1.77 3.08 -3.14
CA ILE A 83 -0.51 2.70 -2.49
C ILE A 83 0.64 3.41 -3.18
N LEU A 84 1.52 4.02 -2.38
CA LEU A 84 2.71 4.70 -2.87
C LEU A 84 3.95 3.98 -2.36
N PHE A 85 4.96 3.86 -3.23
CA PHE A 85 6.26 3.29 -2.91
C PHE A 85 7.35 4.32 -3.17
N LYS A 86 8.34 4.38 -2.29
CA LYS A 86 9.53 5.23 -2.42
C LYS A 86 10.77 4.41 -2.07
N GLY A 87 11.80 4.46 -2.92
CA GLY A 87 13.10 3.91 -2.58
C GLY A 87 13.73 4.64 -1.39
N VAL A 88 14.48 3.92 -0.56
CA VAL A 88 15.35 4.52 0.46
C VAL A 88 16.68 4.88 -0.19
#